data_AF-A0A2E3DK35-F1
#
_entry.id   AF-A0A2E3DK35-F1
#
_cell.length_a   1.000
_cell.length_b   1.000
_cell.length_c   1.000
_cell.angle_alpha   90.00
_cell.angle_beta   90.00
_cell.angle_gamma   90.00
#
_symmetry.space_group_name_H-M   'P 1'
#
loop_
_entity.id
_entity.type
_entity.pdbx_description
1 polymer ?
#
loop_
_entity_poly.entity_id
_entity_poly.type
_entity_poly.pdbx_seq_one_letter_code
_entity_poly.pdbx_strand_id
1 'polypeptide(L)'
;MRNISMKRQLRLLIVLLLISLQGECCVANHVLIVVGPDNHGPGSHEPIAGARLLKHCIEKLQEPSGNTAEVVDRWPTKEQQQKAATVVFLGDTFPANRFENVSRNLADLHRMMNRGCGIVCIHYATGLKKEDVSASGEHPLLGWMGGYFANPGSMHHVSYARVFDKARITPGQAEHPVLRGWKEFVIRDEPYGNNYFGPNENKPAPNVTILATSMQPPEAPKREAVAWCVQRADKGRGFGIVMPHFYKNWANHDLRTFVLNGILWTAGIEIPKNGVNSSTPDLKAFGAKSVEPK
;
A
#
# COMPACT_ATOMS: atom_id res chain seq x y z
N MET A 1 17.61 -65.62 43.45
CA MET A 1 18.09 -64.23 43.68
C MET A 1 18.87 -63.78 42.46
N ARG A 2 18.41 -62.69 41.81
CA ARG A 2 19.12 -61.69 40.99
C ARG A 2 20.05 -62.19 39.85
N ASN A 3 19.70 -61.93 38.58
CA ASN A 3 20.06 -60.72 37.78
C ASN A 3 21.58 -60.66 37.48
N ILE A 4 22.12 -60.47 36.26
CA ILE A 4 21.79 -59.53 35.17
C ILE A 4 22.73 -59.80 33.96
N SER A 5 22.21 -59.59 32.74
CA SER A 5 22.84 -58.98 31.54
C SER A 5 24.12 -59.58 30.91
N MET A 6 24.09 -59.83 29.59
CA MET A 6 24.59 -58.84 28.60
C MET A 6 24.41 -59.34 27.16
N LYS A 7 23.19 -59.19 26.61
CA LYS A 7 22.97 -59.19 25.14
C LYS A 7 23.11 -57.75 24.66
N ARG A 8 24.27 -57.40 24.09
CA ARG A 8 24.48 -56.14 23.35
C ARG A 8 23.66 -56.21 22.05
N GLN A 9 22.44 -55.67 22.08
CA GLN A 9 21.71 -55.34 20.86
C GLN A 9 22.24 -54.01 20.32
N LEU A 10 22.88 -54.09 19.16
CA LEU A 10 23.24 -52.97 18.32
C LEU A 10 21.94 -52.38 17.73
N ARG A 11 21.39 -51.33 18.37
CA ARG A 11 20.34 -50.51 17.77
C ARG A 11 21.00 -49.40 16.96
N LEU A 12 21.03 -49.59 15.65
CA LEU A 12 21.37 -48.58 14.66
C LEU A 12 20.27 -47.51 14.67
N LEU A 13 20.55 -46.33 15.23
CA LEU A 13 19.65 -45.18 15.21
C LEU A 13 19.86 -44.44 13.88
N ILE A 14 19.11 -44.81 12.83
CA ILE A 14 19.04 -44.00 11.61
C ILE A 14 18.07 -42.86 11.88
N VAL A 15 18.60 -41.71 12.28
CA VAL A 15 17.85 -40.44 12.26
C VAL A 15 17.86 -39.96 10.81
N LEU A 16 16.79 -40.25 10.07
CA LEU A 16 16.53 -39.62 8.79
C LEU A 16 16.22 -38.14 9.03
N LEU A 17 17.22 -37.30 8.82
CA LEU A 17 17.06 -35.86 8.71
C LEU A 17 16.33 -35.57 7.39
N LEU A 18 14.99 -35.56 7.43
CA LEU A 18 14.17 -34.99 6.36
C LEU A 18 14.39 -33.48 6.37
N ILE A 19 15.45 -33.03 5.71
CA ILE A 19 15.56 -31.64 5.28
C ILE A 19 14.52 -31.50 4.18
N SER A 20 13.31 -31.11 4.56
CA SER A 20 12.38 -30.50 3.62
C SER A 20 13.03 -29.23 3.13
N LEU A 21 13.71 -29.30 1.98
CA LEU A 21 13.82 -28.15 1.09
C LEU A 21 12.40 -27.80 0.67
N GLN A 22 11.70 -27.06 1.54
CA GLN A 22 10.71 -26.13 1.04
C GLN A 22 11.53 -25.14 0.23
N GLY A 23 11.56 -25.36 -1.09
CA GLY A 23 11.92 -24.28 -1.98
C GLY A 23 11.02 -23.13 -1.57
N GLU A 24 11.63 -22.08 -1.02
CA GLU A 24 11.03 -20.77 -1.06
C GLU A 24 10.73 -20.56 -2.54
N CYS A 25 9.48 -20.85 -2.91
CA CYS A 25 8.95 -20.39 -4.18
C CYS A 25 9.22 -18.90 -4.11
N CYS A 26 10.21 -18.43 -4.86
CA CYS A 26 10.51 -17.02 -5.04
C CYS A 26 9.17 -16.42 -5.47
N VAL A 27 8.43 -15.91 -4.50
CA VAL A 27 7.20 -15.20 -4.75
C VAL A 27 7.70 -14.04 -5.57
N ALA A 28 7.42 -14.06 -6.87
CA ALA A 28 8.01 -13.10 -7.79
C ALA A 28 7.85 -11.70 -7.16
N ASN A 29 8.95 -10.98 -6.99
CA ASN A 29 8.99 -9.62 -6.45
C ASN A 29 8.34 -8.66 -7.46
N HIS A 30 7.07 -8.87 -7.79
CA HIS A 30 6.38 -8.25 -8.89
C HIS A 30 5.25 -7.36 -8.39
N VAL A 31 5.44 -6.07 -8.60
CA VAL A 31 4.49 -5.01 -8.26
C VAL A 31 3.67 -4.68 -9.50
N LEU A 32 2.36 -4.93 -9.46
CA LEU A 32 1.45 -4.53 -10.53
C LEU A 32 0.85 -3.16 -10.21
N ILE A 33 1.19 -2.13 -10.99
CA ILE A 33 0.69 -0.77 -10.82
C ILE A 33 -0.42 -0.52 -11.83
N VAL A 34 -1.64 -0.34 -11.35
CA VAL A 34 -2.85 -0.10 -12.14
C VAL A 34 -3.22 1.37 -12.03
N VAL A 35 -3.24 2.05 -13.18
CA VAL A 35 -3.48 3.48 -13.27
C VAL A 35 -4.84 3.74 -13.89
N GLY A 36 -5.62 4.59 -13.23
CA GLY A 36 -6.77 5.25 -13.82
C GLY A 36 -8.13 4.80 -13.27
N PRO A 37 -9.21 5.44 -13.74
CA PRO A 37 -9.19 6.60 -14.65
C PRO A 37 -8.58 7.85 -14.00
N ASP A 38 -8.17 8.82 -14.83
CA ASP A 38 -7.63 10.12 -14.42
C ASP A 38 -8.32 11.21 -15.22
N ASN A 39 -9.08 12.06 -14.54
CA ASN A 39 -9.83 13.17 -15.13
C ASN A 39 -9.26 14.53 -14.70
N HIS A 40 -8.14 14.58 -13.97
CA HIS A 40 -7.60 15.85 -13.49
C HIS A 40 -6.75 16.61 -14.52
N GLY A 41 -6.67 17.92 -14.28
CA GLY A 41 -5.84 18.84 -15.08
C GLY A 41 -4.34 18.62 -14.85
N PRO A 42 -3.48 19.16 -15.73
CA PRO A 42 -2.03 19.04 -15.61
C PRO A 42 -1.49 19.56 -14.27
N GLY A 43 -0.53 18.86 -13.66
CA GLY A 43 0.17 19.29 -12.43
C GLY A 43 -0.37 18.76 -11.10
N SER A 44 -1.55 18.14 -11.07
CA SER A 44 -2.06 17.44 -9.88
C SER A 44 -1.81 15.92 -9.97
N HIS A 45 -2.85 15.10 -9.99
CA HIS A 45 -2.79 13.66 -9.69
C HIS A 45 -1.82 12.86 -10.57
N GLU A 46 -1.45 13.37 -11.75
CA GLU A 46 -0.46 12.84 -12.72
C GLU A 46 -0.15 11.34 -12.57
N PRO A 47 -1.17 10.45 -12.53
CA PRO A 47 -1.03 9.16 -11.87
C PRO A 47 -0.20 8.20 -12.72
N ILE A 48 -0.21 8.39 -14.04
CA ILE A 48 0.65 7.63 -14.95
C ILE A 48 2.13 8.01 -14.79
N ALA A 49 2.45 9.28 -14.56
CA ALA A 49 3.82 9.73 -14.31
C ALA A 49 4.30 9.25 -12.94
N GLY A 50 3.43 9.30 -11.93
CA GLY A 50 3.66 8.70 -10.61
C GLY A 50 3.94 7.20 -10.71
N ALA A 51 3.14 6.46 -11.46
CA ALA A 51 3.31 5.02 -11.67
C ALA A 51 4.64 4.67 -12.35
N ARG A 52 5.04 5.41 -13.39
CA ARG A 52 6.34 5.20 -14.06
C ARG A 52 7.51 5.50 -13.13
N LEU A 53 7.41 6.56 -12.32
CA LEU A 53 8.41 6.89 -11.31
C LEU A 53 8.53 5.79 -10.26
N LEU A 54 7.40 5.31 -9.73
CA LEU A 54 7.38 4.21 -8.76
C LEU A 54 8.00 2.95 -9.34
N LYS A 55 7.64 2.56 -10.57
CA LYS A 55 8.27 1.45 -11.29
C LYS A 55 9.79 1.63 -11.36
N HIS A 56 10.26 2.80 -11.78
CA HIS A 56 11.68 3.09 -11.85
C HIS A 56 12.36 2.96 -10.49
N CYS A 57 11.80 3.56 -9.44
CA CYS A 57 12.35 3.47 -8.10
C CYS A 57 12.44 2.01 -7.63
N ILE A 58 11.36 1.23 -7.76
CA ILE A 58 11.29 -0.18 -7.35
C ILE A 58 12.35 -1.02 -8.07
N GLU A 59 12.48 -0.87 -9.39
CA GLU A 59 13.41 -1.66 -10.21
C GLU A 59 14.88 -1.25 -10.05
N LYS A 60 15.14 -0.05 -9.53
CA LYS A 60 16.50 0.49 -9.33
C LYS A 60 17.00 0.38 -7.89
N LEU A 61 16.18 -0.09 -6.95
CA LEU A 61 16.61 -0.35 -5.58
C LEU A 61 17.80 -1.32 -5.57
N GLN A 62 18.84 -0.94 -4.81
CA GLN A 62 19.99 -1.80 -4.56
C GLN A 62 19.71 -2.77 -3.41
N GLU A 63 18.90 -2.35 -2.43
CA GLU A 63 18.53 -3.16 -1.28
C GLU A 63 17.08 -2.82 -0.86
N PRO A 64 16.15 -3.79 -0.95
CA PRO A 64 16.28 -5.11 -1.58
C PRO A 64 16.39 -5.00 -3.11
N SER A 65 17.24 -5.81 -3.74
CA SER A 65 17.41 -5.85 -5.20
C SER A 65 16.48 -6.83 -5.90
N GLY A 66 16.34 -6.71 -7.23
CA GLY A 66 15.66 -7.72 -8.05
C GLY A 66 14.13 -7.60 -8.07
N ASN A 67 13.59 -6.47 -7.60
CA ASN A 67 12.16 -6.18 -7.71
C ASN A 67 11.82 -5.79 -9.14
N THR A 68 10.62 -6.16 -9.58
CA THR A 68 10.06 -5.84 -10.89
C THR A 68 8.74 -5.11 -10.70
N ALA A 69 8.41 -4.22 -11.63
CA ALA A 69 7.12 -3.56 -11.61
C ALA A 69 6.54 -3.46 -13.02
N GLU A 70 5.23 -3.61 -13.14
CA GLU A 70 4.50 -3.41 -14.40
C GLU A 70 3.50 -2.27 -14.23
N VAL A 71 3.37 -1.40 -15.23
CA VAL A 71 2.39 -0.31 -15.23
C VAL A 71 1.35 -0.59 -16.31
N VAL A 72 0.07 -0.60 -15.94
CA VAL A 72 -1.06 -0.77 -16.85
C VAL A 72 -2.08 0.34 -16.63
N ASP A 73 -2.74 0.76 -17.71
CA ASP A 73 -3.75 1.84 -17.74
C ASP A 73 -5.18 1.31 -17.96
N ARG A 74 -5.35 0.01 -17.77
CA ARG A 74 -6.60 -0.74 -17.97
C ARG A 74 -6.72 -1.82 -16.90
N TRP A 75 -7.90 -2.41 -16.78
CA TRP A 75 -8.07 -3.54 -15.86
C TRP A 75 -7.11 -4.70 -16.23
N PRO A 76 -6.30 -5.22 -15.29
CA PRO A 76 -5.28 -6.20 -15.60
C PRO A 76 -5.81 -7.51 -16.17
N THR A 77 -5.04 -8.13 -17.06
CA THR A 77 -5.32 -9.49 -17.54
C THR A 77 -5.14 -10.52 -16.43
N LYS A 78 -5.70 -11.73 -16.61
CA LYS A 78 -5.54 -12.82 -15.63
C LYS A 78 -4.06 -13.17 -15.37
N GLU A 79 -3.22 -13.10 -16.40
CA GLU A 79 -1.79 -13.36 -16.28
C GLU A 79 -1.10 -12.31 -15.39
N GLN A 80 -1.38 -11.03 -15.62
CA GLN A 80 -0.87 -9.92 -14.79
C GLN A 80 -1.35 -10.07 -13.33
N GLN A 81 -2.64 -10.38 -13.14
CA GLN A 81 -3.22 -10.64 -11.81
C GLN A 81 -2.55 -11.82 -11.08
N GLN A 82 -2.13 -12.86 -11.80
CA GLN A 82 -1.48 -14.05 -11.21
C GLN A 82 -0.05 -13.79 -10.78
N LYS A 83 0.70 -12.97 -11.54
CA LYS A 83 2.09 -12.61 -11.23
C LYS A 83 2.24 -11.65 -10.05
N ALA A 84 1.23 -10.82 -9.79
CA ALA A 84 1.31 -9.77 -8.77
C ALA A 84 1.46 -10.32 -7.34
N ALA A 85 2.56 -9.93 -6.67
CA ALA A 85 2.72 -10.07 -5.22
C ALA A 85 1.95 -8.97 -4.48
N THR A 86 1.90 -7.76 -5.04
CA THR A 86 1.02 -6.67 -4.62
C THR A 86 0.46 -5.95 -5.83
N VAL A 87 -0.76 -5.43 -5.71
CA VAL A 87 -1.35 -4.48 -6.67
C VAL A 87 -1.35 -3.07 -6.06
N VAL A 88 -0.95 -2.08 -6.85
CA VAL A 88 -0.89 -0.66 -6.47
C VAL A 88 -1.82 0.13 -7.36
N PHE A 89 -2.70 0.93 -6.76
CA PHE A 89 -3.65 1.77 -7.46
C PHE A 89 -3.28 3.25 -7.37
N LEU A 90 -3.25 3.90 -8.53
CA LEU A 90 -3.22 5.36 -8.68
C LEU A 90 -4.35 5.76 -9.63
N GLY A 91 -4.99 6.90 -9.40
CA GLY A 91 -6.10 7.39 -10.22
C GLY A 91 -7.19 8.03 -9.36
N ASP A 92 -8.31 8.32 -10.00
CA ASP A 92 -9.42 9.05 -9.40
C ASP A 92 -10.43 8.09 -8.80
N THR A 93 -10.55 8.12 -7.46
CA THR A 93 -11.28 7.11 -6.67
C THR A 93 -10.74 5.70 -6.90
N PHE A 94 -11.27 4.71 -6.17
CA PHE A 94 -10.79 3.34 -6.24
C PHE A 94 -10.98 2.74 -7.65
N PRO A 95 -9.89 2.40 -8.38
CA PRO A 95 -9.98 2.01 -9.80
C PRO A 95 -10.89 0.83 -10.11
N ALA A 96 -11.01 -0.14 -9.18
CA ALA A 96 -11.85 -1.32 -9.38
C ALA A 96 -13.34 -0.97 -9.57
N ASN A 97 -13.78 0.17 -9.00
CA ASN A 97 -15.13 0.69 -9.12
C ASN A 97 -15.33 1.60 -10.34
N ARG A 98 -14.27 1.89 -11.11
CA ARG A 98 -14.30 2.86 -12.21
C ARG A 98 -14.00 2.29 -13.57
N PHE A 99 -13.15 1.27 -13.64
CA PHE A 99 -13.02 0.48 -14.86
C PHE A 99 -14.33 -0.25 -15.16
N GLU A 100 -14.51 -0.58 -16.43
CA GLU A 100 -15.66 -1.36 -16.90
C GLU A 100 -15.81 -2.67 -16.12
N ASN A 101 -17.06 -3.11 -15.92
CA ASN A 101 -17.41 -4.36 -15.24
C ASN A 101 -16.96 -4.42 -13.76
N VAL A 102 -17.41 -3.47 -12.94
CA VAL A 102 -17.12 -3.38 -11.49
C VAL A 102 -17.24 -4.73 -10.75
N SER A 103 -18.31 -5.49 -10.98
CA SER A 103 -18.51 -6.78 -10.32
C SER A 103 -17.41 -7.79 -10.64
N ARG A 104 -16.93 -7.82 -11.89
CA ARG A 104 -15.78 -8.66 -12.29
C ARG A 104 -14.50 -8.16 -11.61
N ASN A 105 -14.28 -6.85 -11.60
CA ASN A 105 -13.07 -6.25 -11.04
C ASN A 105 -12.93 -6.56 -9.55
N LEU A 106 -14.03 -6.43 -8.79
CA LEU A 106 -14.07 -6.79 -7.38
C LEU A 106 -13.90 -8.30 -7.15
N ALA A 107 -14.46 -9.15 -8.01
CA ALA A 107 -14.24 -10.60 -7.93
C ALA A 107 -12.79 -10.99 -8.24
N ASP A 108 -12.16 -10.34 -9.22
CA ASP A 108 -10.76 -10.51 -9.58
C ASP A 108 -9.86 -10.15 -8.39
N LEU A 109 -10.11 -8.99 -7.76
CA LEU A 109 -9.41 -8.58 -6.56
C LEU A 109 -9.63 -9.54 -5.40
N HIS A 110 -10.86 -9.97 -5.14
CA HIS A 110 -11.13 -10.94 -4.09
C HIS A 110 -10.29 -12.21 -4.26
N ARG A 111 -10.16 -12.72 -5.49
CA ARG A 111 -9.28 -13.87 -5.80
C ARG A 111 -7.80 -13.56 -5.54
N MET A 112 -7.33 -12.37 -5.90
CA MET A 112 -5.96 -11.94 -5.59
C MET A 112 -5.72 -11.84 -4.09
N MET A 113 -6.66 -11.24 -3.36
CA MET A 113 -6.61 -11.04 -1.93
C MET A 113 -6.56 -12.38 -1.19
N ASN A 114 -7.42 -13.35 -1.55
CA ASN A 114 -7.43 -14.70 -0.97
C ASN A 114 -6.15 -15.50 -1.25
N ARG A 115 -5.42 -15.17 -2.33
CA ARG A 115 -4.09 -15.75 -2.62
C ARG A 115 -3.00 -15.18 -1.70
N GLY A 116 -3.28 -14.11 -0.96
CA GLY A 116 -2.31 -13.37 -0.16
C GLY A 116 -1.66 -12.19 -0.89
N CYS A 117 -2.16 -11.82 -2.08
CA CYS A 117 -1.69 -10.61 -2.78
C CYS A 117 -1.95 -9.37 -1.91
N GLY A 118 -0.97 -8.48 -1.88
CA GLY A 118 -1.09 -7.18 -1.23
C GLY A 118 -1.91 -6.19 -2.05
N ILE A 119 -2.40 -5.14 -1.39
CA ILE A 119 -3.09 -4.01 -2.03
C ILE A 119 -2.55 -2.68 -1.50
N VAL A 120 -2.35 -1.73 -2.41
CA VAL A 120 -1.98 -0.36 -2.08
C VAL A 120 -2.89 0.60 -2.83
N CYS A 121 -3.41 1.61 -2.15
CA CYS A 121 -4.04 2.75 -2.82
C CYS A 121 -3.32 4.04 -2.42
N ILE A 122 -2.93 4.83 -3.42
CA ILE A 122 -2.22 6.09 -3.24
C ILE A 122 -3.15 7.26 -3.57
N HIS A 123 -3.20 8.23 -2.66
CA HIS A 123 -4.00 9.44 -2.73
C HIS A 123 -5.46 9.15 -3.10
N TYR A 124 -5.97 9.67 -4.22
CA TYR A 124 -7.39 9.59 -4.53
C TYR A 124 -7.87 8.17 -4.85
N ALA A 125 -6.96 7.23 -5.15
CA ALA A 125 -7.30 5.82 -5.29
C ALA A 125 -7.86 5.20 -4.00
N THR A 126 -7.67 5.86 -2.84
CA THR A 126 -8.30 5.47 -1.57
C THR A 126 -9.78 5.82 -1.49
N GLY A 127 -10.31 6.60 -2.45
CA GLY A 127 -11.65 7.17 -2.40
C GLY A 127 -12.76 6.23 -2.84
N LEU A 128 -13.82 6.13 -2.04
CA LEU A 128 -15.11 5.53 -2.43
C LEU A 128 -16.19 6.60 -2.43
N LYS A 129 -17.11 6.53 -3.39
CA LYS A 129 -18.29 7.37 -3.50
C LYS A 129 -19.49 6.71 -2.80
N LYS A 130 -20.54 7.49 -2.60
CA LYS A 130 -21.78 7.03 -1.94
C LYS A 130 -22.35 5.78 -2.60
N GLU A 131 -22.31 5.70 -3.94
CA GLU A 131 -22.83 4.59 -4.72
C GLU A 131 -21.98 3.31 -4.64
N ASP A 132 -20.74 3.39 -4.14
CA ASP A 132 -19.87 2.22 -4.02
C ASP A 132 -20.06 1.47 -2.70
N VAL A 133 -20.67 2.09 -1.69
CA VAL A 133 -20.69 1.61 -0.30
C VAL A 133 -22.12 1.36 0.17
N SER A 134 -22.28 0.47 1.14
CA SER A 134 -23.57 0.33 1.83
C SER A 134 -23.90 1.60 2.64
N ALA A 135 -25.15 1.70 3.12
CA ALA A 135 -25.57 2.78 4.01
C ALA A 135 -24.78 2.84 5.33
N SER A 136 -24.17 1.72 5.76
CA SER A 136 -23.29 1.63 6.92
C SER A 136 -21.80 1.80 6.59
N GLY A 137 -21.45 2.05 5.31
CA GLY A 137 -20.07 2.24 4.87
C GLY A 137 -19.33 0.95 4.53
N GLU A 138 -20.02 -0.17 4.37
CA GLU A 138 -19.40 -1.45 4.03
C GLU A 138 -18.95 -1.46 2.56
N HIS A 139 -17.70 -1.88 2.34
CA HIS A 139 -17.12 -2.19 1.05
C HIS A 139 -15.91 -3.11 1.25
N PRO A 140 -15.60 -4.05 0.32
CA PRO A 140 -14.45 -4.96 0.48
C PRO A 140 -13.11 -4.24 0.71
N LEU A 141 -12.92 -3.06 0.11
CA LEU A 141 -11.71 -2.24 0.30
C LEU A 141 -11.43 -1.93 1.77
N LEU A 142 -12.45 -1.75 2.61
CA LEU A 142 -12.27 -1.51 4.04
C LEU A 142 -11.53 -2.68 4.70
N GLY A 143 -11.91 -3.92 4.39
CA GLY A 143 -11.23 -5.12 4.91
C GLY A 143 -9.88 -5.38 4.24
N TRP A 144 -9.72 -5.01 2.97
CA TRP A 144 -8.47 -5.22 2.24
C TRP A 144 -7.36 -4.21 2.60
N MET A 145 -7.74 -2.95 2.87
CA MET A 145 -6.81 -1.83 3.10
C MET A 145 -6.84 -1.28 4.52
N GLY A 146 -7.87 -1.58 5.31
CA GLY A 146 -8.00 -1.16 6.71
C GLY A 146 -8.67 0.21 6.92
N GLY A 147 -9.06 0.89 5.84
CA GLY A 147 -9.68 2.21 5.86
C GLY A 147 -9.80 2.76 4.44
N TYR A 148 -10.60 3.80 4.23
CA TYR A 148 -10.74 4.47 2.94
C TYR A 148 -11.14 5.95 3.09
N PHE A 149 -11.00 6.73 2.02
CA PHE A 149 -11.50 8.10 1.94
C PHE A 149 -12.98 8.09 1.53
N ALA A 150 -13.87 8.49 2.45
CA ALA A 150 -15.29 8.56 2.16
C ALA A 150 -15.60 9.90 1.47
N ASN A 151 -15.83 9.87 0.16
CA ASN A 151 -16.06 11.09 -0.61
C ASN A 151 -17.23 11.89 -0.02
N PRO A 152 -17.16 13.24 -0.06
CA PRO A 152 -18.28 14.10 0.33
C PRO A 152 -19.60 13.66 -0.31
N GLY A 153 -20.67 13.62 0.49
CA GLY A 153 -21.98 13.10 0.10
C GLY A 153 -22.24 11.64 0.54
N SER A 154 -21.24 10.95 1.07
CA SER A 154 -21.43 9.67 1.76
C SER A 154 -22.31 9.84 3.02
N MET A 155 -23.22 8.89 3.26
CA MET A 155 -24.21 9.00 4.35
C MET A 155 -23.67 8.56 5.72
N HIS A 156 -22.75 7.61 5.74
CA HIS A 156 -22.22 7.00 6.96
C HIS A 156 -21.08 7.82 7.57
N HIS A 157 -20.36 8.59 6.75
CA HIS A 157 -19.15 9.32 7.14
C HIS A 157 -18.82 10.37 6.07
N VAL A 158 -18.17 11.47 6.45
CA VAL A 158 -17.76 12.52 5.51
C VAL A 158 -16.30 12.88 5.74
N SER A 159 -15.44 12.43 4.83
CA SER A 159 -14.04 12.85 4.79
C SER A 159 -13.91 14.20 4.06
N TYR A 160 -12.78 14.88 4.26
CA TYR A 160 -12.48 16.13 3.55
C TYR A 160 -11.11 16.08 2.89
N ALA A 161 -10.98 16.81 1.78
CA ALA A 161 -9.73 17.06 1.08
C ALA A 161 -9.48 18.57 1.07
N ARG A 162 -8.27 18.99 1.41
CA ARG A 162 -7.88 20.41 1.42
C ARG A 162 -6.39 20.56 1.19
N VAL A 163 -6.03 21.46 0.29
CA VAL A 163 -4.63 21.85 0.07
C VAL A 163 -4.13 22.67 1.25
N PHE A 164 -3.00 22.27 1.81
CA PHE A 164 -2.24 23.02 2.81
C PHE A 164 -0.88 23.37 2.25
N ASP A 165 -0.44 24.62 2.44
CA ASP A 165 0.92 25.05 2.04
C ASP A 165 2.02 24.34 2.83
N LYS A 166 1.70 23.92 4.06
CA LYS A 166 2.60 23.21 4.98
C LYS A 166 1.86 22.07 5.67
N ALA A 167 1.63 20.98 4.95
CA ALA A 167 1.21 19.72 5.53
C ALA A 167 2.42 19.05 6.21
N ARG A 168 2.39 18.93 7.53
CA ARG A 168 3.42 18.23 8.32
C ARG A 168 2.99 16.78 8.52
N ILE A 169 3.80 15.85 8.01
CA ILE A 169 3.53 14.42 8.06
C ILE A 169 4.45 13.78 9.10
N THR A 170 3.88 13.40 10.23
CA THR A 170 4.60 12.82 11.37
C THR A 170 4.46 11.29 11.34
N PRO A 171 5.56 10.52 11.50
CA PRO A 171 5.50 9.07 11.70
C PRO A 171 4.59 8.66 12.86
N GLY A 172 3.90 7.54 12.70
CA GLY A 172 3.18 6.87 13.78
C GLY A 172 4.12 6.39 14.89
N GLN A 173 3.55 6.05 16.04
CA GLN A 173 4.31 5.59 17.21
C GLN A 173 4.49 4.06 17.27
N ALA A 174 3.82 3.31 16.41
CA ALA A 174 3.93 1.86 16.38
C ALA A 174 5.33 1.42 15.90
N GLU A 175 5.82 0.29 16.39
CA GLU A 175 6.97 -0.35 15.74
C GLU A 175 6.48 -1.08 14.49
N HIS A 176 6.84 -0.58 13.31
CA HIS A 176 6.41 -1.19 12.04
C HIS A 176 7.50 -1.07 10.95
N PRO A 177 7.74 -2.11 10.12
CA PRO A 177 8.75 -2.05 9.06
C PRO A 177 8.58 -0.88 8.09
N VAL A 178 7.34 -0.47 7.82
CA VAL A 178 7.05 0.65 6.92
C VAL A 178 7.59 2.00 7.45
N LEU A 179 7.82 2.11 8.77
CA LEU A 179 8.31 3.32 9.43
C LEU A 179 9.85 3.46 9.41
N ARG A 180 10.56 2.51 8.82
CA ARG A 180 12.03 2.52 8.78
C ARG A 180 12.56 3.55 7.78
N GLY A 181 13.57 4.33 8.16
CA GLY A 181 14.38 5.10 7.21
C GLY A 181 13.84 6.45 6.74
N TRP A 182 12.61 6.83 7.10
CA TRP A 182 12.07 8.15 6.81
C TRP A 182 11.78 8.91 8.10
N LYS A 183 11.81 10.24 8.01
CA LYS A 183 11.57 11.16 9.12
C LYS A 183 10.37 12.04 8.82
N GLU A 184 9.90 12.75 9.83
CA GLU A 184 8.88 13.78 9.62
C GLU A 184 9.28 14.75 8.50
N PHE A 185 8.35 15.03 7.59
CA PHE A 185 8.55 15.96 6.48
C PHE A 185 7.39 16.95 6.36
N VAL A 186 7.66 18.08 5.69
CA VAL A 186 6.67 19.12 5.42
C VAL A 186 6.62 19.36 3.91
N ILE A 187 5.42 19.30 3.34
CA ILE A 187 5.16 19.49 1.92
C ILE A 187 3.92 20.35 1.71
N ARG A 188 3.83 21.02 0.56
CA ARG A 188 2.55 21.56 0.09
C ARG A 188 1.77 20.43 -0.54
N ASP A 189 0.64 20.05 0.03
CA ASP A 189 -0.12 18.88 -0.40
C ASP A 189 -1.59 18.94 0.01
N GLU A 190 -2.38 17.98 -0.44
CA GLU A 190 -3.80 17.79 -0.12
C GLU A 190 -4.03 16.48 0.68
N PRO A 191 -3.44 16.30 1.87
CA PRO A 191 -3.74 15.15 2.70
C PRO A 191 -5.22 15.17 3.10
N TYR A 192 -5.92 14.06 2.89
CA TYR A 192 -7.30 13.94 3.33
C TYR A 192 -7.40 13.80 4.84
N GLY A 193 -8.46 14.35 5.42
CA GLY A 193 -8.77 14.22 6.84
C GLY A 193 -10.14 13.58 7.08
N ASN A 194 -10.35 13.14 8.31
CA ASN A 194 -11.49 12.37 8.74
C ASN A 194 -11.72 11.15 7.82
N ASN A 195 -10.69 10.32 7.59
CA ASN A 195 -10.83 9.07 6.83
C ASN A 195 -11.72 8.05 7.58
N TYR A 196 -12.33 7.12 6.85
CA TYR A 196 -13.23 6.13 7.42
C TYR A 196 -12.50 4.80 7.71
N PHE A 197 -12.65 4.29 8.92
CA PHE A 197 -12.00 3.09 9.46
C PHE A 197 -12.99 2.01 9.92
N GLY A 198 -14.30 2.27 9.83
CA GLY A 198 -15.35 1.28 10.11
C GLY A 198 -16.46 1.80 11.02
N PRO A 199 -17.51 0.98 11.24
CA PRO A 199 -18.74 1.41 11.90
C PRO A 199 -18.61 1.59 13.42
N ASN A 200 -17.53 1.06 14.02
CA ASN A 200 -17.30 1.14 15.47
C ASN A 200 -16.72 2.51 15.86
N GLU A 201 -17.57 3.55 15.82
CA GLU A 201 -17.18 4.93 16.14
C GLU A 201 -15.97 5.43 15.32
N ASN A 202 -15.82 4.94 14.09
CA ASN A 202 -14.67 5.22 13.23
C ASN A 202 -13.30 4.82 13.83
N LYS A 203 -13.27 3.87 14.76
CA LYS A 203 -12.02 3.33 15.33
C LYS A 203 -11.40 2.31 14.37
N PRO A 204 -10.09 2.38 14.10
CA PRO A 204 -9.38 1.34 13.37
C PRO A 204 -9.59 -0.04 14.00
N ALA A 205 -9.79 -1.05 13.15
CA ALA A 205 -9.86 -2.44 13.62
C ALA A 205 -8.53 -2.85 14.30
N PRO A 206 -8.52 -3.87 15.18
CA PRO A 206 -7.32 -4.24 15.94
C PRO A 206 -6.07 -4.60 15.10
N ASN A 207 -6.26 -5.02 13.86
CA ASN A 207 -5.19 -5.35 12.92
C ASN A 207 -4.79 -4.19 11.98
N VAL A 208 -5.36 -3.00 12.18
CA VAL A 208 -5.05 -1.79 11.44
C VAL A 208 -4.07 -0.93 12.25
N THR A 209 -2.98 -0.54 11.64
CA THR A 209 -1.95 0.34 12.24
C THR A 209 -1.95 1.69 11.53
N ILE A 210 -2.04 2.78 12.29
CA ILE A 210 -1.84 4.13 11.76
C ILE A 210 -0.34 4.39 11.62
N LEU A 211 0.11 4.61 10.38
CA LEU A 211 1.52 4.75 10.05
C LEU A 211 1.99 6.21 9.99
N ALA A 212 1.09 7.14 9.68
CA ALA A 212 1.43 8.56 9.68
C ALA A 212 0.22 9.41 10.05
N THR A 213 0.49 10.54 10.70
CA THR A 213 -0.52 11.52 11.09
C THR A 213 -0.16 12.92 10.64
N SER A 214 -1.16 13.78 10.46
CA SER A 214 -1.03 15.22 10.24
C SER A 214 -1.89 15.96 11.25
N MET A 215 -1.41 17.08 11.79
CA MET A 215 -2.23 17.99 12.61
C MET A 215 -2.95 18.97 11.69
N GLN A 216 -4.23 18.74 11.42
CA GLN A 216 -5.01 19.53 10.47
C GLN A 216 -6.50 19.66 10.86
N PRO A 217 -7.18 20.73 10.41
CA PRO A 217 -6.59 21.91 9.76
C PRO A 217 -5.79 22.78 10.76
N PRO A 218 -4.85 23.63 10.31
CA PRO A 218 -4.01 24.45 11.19
C PRO A 218 -4.78 25.34 12.17
N GLU A 219 -5.93 25.86 11.75
CA GLU A 219 -6.79 26.72 12.56
C GLU A 219 -7.58 25.97 13.66
N ALA A 220 -7.67 24.65 13.57
CA ALA A 220 -8.38 23.80 14.54
C ALA A 220 -7.74 22.41 14.55
N PRO A 221 -6.49 22.28 15.05
CA PRO A 221 -5.66 21.12 14.79
C PRO A 221 -6.24 19.86 15.44
N LYS A 222 -6.58 18.88 14.60
CA LYS A 222 -6.90 17.50 14.98
C LYS A 222 -5.83 16.57 14.46
N ARG A 223 -5.54 15.51 15.21
CA ARG A 223 -4.62 14.46 14.76
C ARG A 223 -5.36 13.57 13.76
N GLU A 224 -5.10 13.78 12.48
CA GLU A 224 -5.70 13.03 11.38
C GLU A 224 -4.78 11.91 10.93
N ALA A 225 -5.33 10.72 10.71
CA ALA A 225 -4.61 9.61 10.09
C ALA A 225 -4.51 9.83 8.58
N VAL A 226 -3.29 9.92 8.07
CA VAL A 226 -2.99 10.21 6.65
C VAL A 226 -2.31 9.04 5.93
N ALA A 227 -1.96 8.00 6.67
CA ALA A 227 -1.56 6.71 6.13
C ALA A 227 -1.77 5.60 7.17
N TRP A 228 -2.14 4.42 6.70
CA TRP A 228 -2.43 3.26 7.53
C TRP A 228 -2.13 1.96 6.78
N CYS A 229 -1.99 0.88 7.53
CA CYS A 229 -1.88 -0.46 6.95
C CYS A 229 -2.71 -1.47 7.72
N VAL A 230 -2.97 -2.61 7.09
CA VAL A 230 -3.64 -3.76 7.68
C VAL A 230 -2.87 -5.03 7.36
N GLN A 231 -2.71 -5.91 8.34
CA GLN A 231 -2.33 -7.30 8.10
C GLN A 231 -3.56 -8.18 8.25
N ARG A 232 -3.93 -8.86 7.16
CA ARG A 232 -5.15 -9.65 7.04
C ARG A 232 -4.91 -11.08 7.54
N ALA A 233 -5.98 -11.76 7.95
CA ALA A 233 -5.90 -13.13 8.48
C ALA A 233 -5.36 -14.14 7.43
N ASP A 234 -5.54 -13.86 6.15
CA ASP A 234 -5.00 -14.63 5.02
C ASP A 234 -3.54 -14.31 4.69
N LYS A 235 -2.82 -13.65 5.62
CA LYS A 235 -1.44 -13.15 5.49
C LYS A 235 -1.25 -12.02 4.49
N GLY A 236 -2.27 -11.67 3.71
CA GLY A 236 -2.22 -10.53 2.81
C GLY A 236 -2.11 -9.21 3.57
N ARG A 237 -1.61 -8.19 2.90
CA ARG A 237 -1.28 -6.89 3.50
C ARG A 237 -1.90 -5.76 2.69
N GLY A 238 -2.42 -4.75 3.37
CA GLY A 238 -3.01 -3.57 2.76
C GLY A 238 -2.32 -2.30 3.23
N PHE A 239 -2.15 -1.32 2.35
CA PHE A 239 -1.58 -0.01 2.68
C PHE A 239 -2.37 1.11 1.99
N GLY A 240 -2.84 2.08 2.76
CA GLY A 240 -3.50 3.28 2.27
C GLY A 240 -2.70 4.51 2.65
N ILE A 241 -2.52 5.44 1.71
CA ILE A 241 -1.91 6.74 1.96
C ILE A 241 -2.69 7.80 1.17
N VAL A 242 -3.09 8.89 1.81
CA VAL A 242 -3.95 9.92 1.18
C VAL A 242 -3.15 11.08 0.56
N MET A 243 -1.93 10.79 0.13
CA MET A 243 -0.97 11.71 -0.48
C MET A 243 0.02 10.91 -1.37
N PRO A 244 0.77 11.55 -2.29
CA PRO A 244 0.71 12.96 -2.64
C PRO A 244 -0.35 13.31 -3.69
N HIS A 245 -0.86 14.54 -3.64
CA HIS A 245 -1.68 15.18 -4.66
C HIS A 245 -0.83 15.78 -5.79
N PHE A 246 0.24 16.50 -5.43
CA PHE A 246 1.11 17.16 -6.40
C PHE A 246 2.27 16.25 -6.81
N TYR A 247 2.45 16.05 -8.11
CA TYR A 247 3.54 15.23 -8.66
C TYR A 247 4.94 15.66 -8.17
N LYS A 248 5.15 16.96 -7.93
CA LYS A 248 6.42 17.51 -7.43
C LYS A 248 6.85 16.92 -6.09
N ASN A 249 5.91 16.45 -5.27
CA ASN A 249 6.22 15.91 -3.95
C ASN A 249 7.01 14.60 -4.04
N TRP A 250 7.02 13.91 -5.19
CA TRP A 250 7.92 12.79 -5.43
C TRP A 250 9.42 13.17 -5.38
N ALA A 251 9.78 14.45 -5.42
CA ALA A 251 11.16 14.90 -5.14
C ALA A 251 11.56 14.73 -3.67
N ASN A 252 10.60 14.68 -2.73
CA ASN A 252 10.85 14.49 -1.31
C ASN A 252 11.32 13.05 -1.03
N HIS A 253 12.51 12.89 -0.45
CA HIS A 253 13.11 11.58 -0.17
C HIS A 253 12.32 10.78 0.87
N ASP A 254 11.94 11.41 1.99
CA ASP A 254 11.21 10.75 3.07
C ASP A 254 9.84 10.23 2.60
N LEU A 255 9.11 11.00 1.79
CA LEU A 255 7.86 10.56 1.18
C LEU A 255 8.08 9.34 0.27
N ARG A 256 9.10 9.37 -0.60
CA ARG A 256 9.42 8.23 -1.47
C ARG A 256 9.75 6.98 -0.66
N THR A 257 10.63 7.11 0.33
CA THR A 257 11.02 5.99 1.22
C THR A 257 9.80 5.43 1.93
N PHE A 258 8.93 6.28 2.45
CA PHE A 258 7.70 5.86 3.12
C PHE A 258 6.76 5.06 2.19
N VAL A 259 6.47 5.59 1.00
CA VAL A 259 5.59 4.92 0.03
C VAL A 259 6.19 3.61 -0.48
N LEU A 260 7.48 3.61 -0.82
CA LEU A 260 8.16 2.41 -1.31
C LEU A 260 8.24 1.33 -0.24
N ASN A 261 8.51 1.69 1.02
CA ASN A 261 8.44 0.74 2.13
C ASN A 261 7.04 0.11 2.22
N GLY A 262 5.98 0.91 2.08
CA GLY A 262 4.60 0.42 2.09
C GLY A 262 4.34 -0.59 0.98
N ILE A 263 4.71 -0.26 -0.26
CA ILE A 263 4.54 -1.14 -1.43
C ILE A 263 5.31 -2.45 -1.29
N LEU A 264 6.59 -2.40 -0.92
CA LEU A 264 7.39 -3.61 -0.77
C LEU A 264 6.90 -4.46 0.40
N TRP A 265 6.49 -3.82 1.50
CA TRP A 265 5.92 -4.52 2.63
C TRP A 265 4.62 -5.24 2.24
N THR A 266 3.73 -4.62 1.45
CA THR A 266 2.52 -5.32 0.98
C THR A 266 2.83 -6.45 0.01
N ALA A 267 3.94 -6.38 -0.73
CA ALA A 267 4.45 -7.47 -1.57
C ALA A 267 5.11 -8.61 -0.78
N GLY A 268 5.20 -8.52 0.55
CA GLY A 268 5.84 -9.54 1.38
C GLY A 268 7.36 -9.40 1.51
N ILE A 269 7.94 -8.34 0.95
CA ILE A 269 9.39 -8.11 0.94
C ILE A 269 9.84 -7.53 2.27
N GLU A 270 10.99 -7.98 2.77
CA GLU A 270 11.58 -7.45 4.00
C GLU A 270 12.12 -6.03 3.78
N ILE A 271 11.73 -5.11 4.66
CA ILE A 271 12.19 -3.72 4.59
C ILE A 271 13.52 -3.59 5.34
N PRO A 272 14.58 -3.05 4.73
CA PRO A 272 15.87 -2.84 5.40
C PRO A 272 15.72 -2.03 6.69
N LYS A 273 16.62 -2.24 7.66
CA LYS A 273 16.58 -1.53 8.96
C LYS A 273 16.55 -0.01 8.81
N ASN A 274 17.22 0.50 7.79
CA ASN A 274 17.31 1.94 7.48
C ASN A 274 16.29 2.39 6.43
N GLY A 275 15.27 1.58 6.14
CA GLY A 275 14.33 1.81 5.03
C GLY A 275 14.97 1.56 3.67
N VAL A 276 14.14 1.56 2.63
CA VAL A 276 14.66 1.51 1.26
C VAL A 276 15.32 2.83 0.87
N ASN A 277 16.40 2.74 0.11
CA ASN A 277 17.09 3.92 -0.40
C ASN A 277 16.86 4.08 -1.90
N SER A 278 15.95 4.99 -2.28
CA SER A 278 15.74 5.37 -3.68
C SER A 278 16.55 6.62 -4.05
N SER A 279 17.31 6.52 -5.14
CA SER A 279 17.97 7.68 -5.75
C SER A 279 16.94 8.77 -6.08
N THR A 280 17.34 10.03 -5.98
CA THR A 280 16.48 11.15 -6.34
C THR A 280 16.14 11.07 -7.84
N PRO A 281 14.86 10.95 -8.21
CA PRO A 281 14.46 10.83 -9.61
C PRO A 281 14.50 12.18 -10.32
N ASP A 282 14.85 12.18 -11.60
CA ASP A 282 14.53 13.30 -12.50
C ASP A 282 13.05 13.24 -12.86
N LEU A 283 12.22 14.05 -12.20
CA LEU A 283 10.77 14.05 -12.40
C LEU A 283 10.35 14.29 -13.86
N LYS A 284 11.16 15.01 -14.65
CA LYS A 284 10.85 15.29 -16.06
C LYS A 284 10.93 14.04 -16.93
N ALA A 285 11.65 13.00 -16.50
CA ALA A 285 11.85 11.77 -17.25
C ALA A 285 10.61 10.86 -17.33
N PHE A 286 9.55 11.13 -16.55
CA PHE A 286 8.40 10.22 -16.43
C PHE A 286 7.12 10.70 -17.14
N GLY A 287 7.21 11.82 -17.87
CA GLY A 287 6.15 12.29 -18.75
C GLY A 287 4.92 12.81 -18.01
N ALA A 288 5.11 13.57 -16.93
CA ALA A 288 4.04 14.37 -16.34
C ALA A 288 3.57 15.44 -17.36
N LYS A 289 2.26 15.73 -17.39
CA LYS A 289 1.68 16.74 -18.28
C LYS A 289 2.18 18.15 -17.91
N SER A 290 2.52 18.37 -16.65
CA SER A 290 3.20 19.58 -16.17
C SER A 290 4.72 19.50 -16.38
N VAL A 291 5.27 20.43 -17.17
CA VAL A 291 6.73 20.52 -17.44
C VAL A 291 7.48 21.19 -16.28
N GLU A 292 6.77 21.96 -15.44
CA GLU A 292 7.31 22.59 -14.25
C GLU A 292 6.42 22.29 -13.03
N PRO A 293 7.03 21.95 -11.87
CA PRO A 293 6.31 21.75 -10.63
C PRO A 293 5.77 23.09 -10.11
N LYS A 294 4.56 23.48 -10.52
CA LYS A 294 3.86 24.63 -9.91
C LYS A 294 3.46 24.34 -8.47
#